data_AF-A0A938CT31-F1
#
_entry.id   AF-A0A938CT31-F1
#
_cell.length_a   1.000
_cell.length_b   1.000
_cell.length_c   1.000
_cell.angle_alpha   90.00
_cell.angle_beta   90.00
_cell.angle_gamma   90.00
#
_symmetry.space_group_name_H-M   'P 1'
#
loop_
_entity.id
_entity.type
_entity.pdbx_description
1 polymer ?
#
loop_
_entity_poly.entity_id
_entity_poly.type
_entity_poly.pdbx_seq_one_letter_code
_entity_poly.pdbx_strand_id
1 'polypeptide(L)'
;PMGVIPGSHRGPIFELFDDDGRWTGTFRERDMARIDLSKAVYLTGPAGSIQVHSCRTIHGSARNESARSRPLLLSTYSAADAFPYVPYPVMSEQTFRIVRGQPARRAHLDPEPCPLPPDWSKGKGYQSIFVWQQKEAVATTGGPQ
;
A
#
# COMPACT_ATOMS: atom_id res chain seq x y z
N PRO A 1 -7.94 13.67 -2.02
CA PRO A 1 -6.57 13.61 -2.59
C PRO A 1 -5.70 12.68 -1.74
N MET A 2 -4.53 12.26 -2.24
CA MET A 2 -3.55 11.56 -1.42
C MET A 2 -2.87 12.57 -0.48
N GLY A 3 -2.78 12.25 0.80
CA GLY A 3 -1.99 12.97 1.78
C GLY A 3 -0.71 12.20 2.08
N VAL A 4 0.39 12.90 2.26
CA VAL A 4 1.69 12.33 2.65
C VAL A 4 2.31 13.11 3.80
N ILE A 5 3.16 12.47 4.60
CA ILE A 5 4.01 13.18 5.57
C ILE A 5 5.42 13.27 5.00
N PRO A 6 5.88 14.45 4.54
CA PRO A 6 7.22 14.59 3.98
C PRO A 6 8.32 14.12 4.94
N GLY A 7 9.34 13.45 4.40
CA GLY A 7 10.49 12.95 5.18
C GLY A 7 10.24 11.66 5.98
N SER A 8 8.98 11.24 6.17
CA SER A 8 8.63 10.05 6.98
C SER A 8 9.23 8.73 6.49
N HIS A 9 9.59 8.62 5.21
CA HIS A 9 10.30 7.46 4.62
C HIS A 9 11.69 7.18 5.22
N ARG A 10 12.22 8.07 6.06
CA ARG A 10 13.48 7.88 6.81
C ARG A 10 13.25 7.53 8.27
N GLY A 11 11.99 7.55 8.71
CA GLY A 11 11.60 7.18 10.06
C GLY A 11 11.30 5.68 10.16
N PRO A 12 10.72 5.24 11.29
CA PRO A 12 10.37 3.84 11.49
C PRO A 12 9.30 3.37 10.52
N ILE A 13 9.35 2.08 10.19
CA ILE A 13 8.27 1.40 9.47
C ILE A 13 7.16 1.03 10.46
N PHE A 14 5.99 1.63 10.29
CA PHE A 14 4.80 1.31 11.10
C PHE A 14 4.07 0.08 10.55
N GLU A 15 3.65 -0.80 11.45
CA GLU A 15 2.90 -1.99 11.10
C GLU A 15 1.41 -1.68 10.82
N LEU A 16 0.80 -2.50 9.98
CA LEU A 16 -0.62 -2.45 9.61
C LEU A 16 -1.42 -3.63 10.21
N PHE A 17 -0.93 -4.13 11.35
CA PHE A 17 -1.50 -5.22 12.12
C PHE A 17 -2.00 -4.70 13.47
N ASP A 18 -3.06 -5.29 14.01
CA ASP A 18 -3.51 -5.01 15.38
C ASP A 18 -2.55 -5.63 16.43
N ASP A 19 -2.90 -5.50 17.71
CA ASP A 19 -2.10 -6.03 18.83
C ASP A 19 -2.17 -7.56 18.95
N ASP A 20 -3.14 -8.20 18.28
CA ASP A 20 -3.29 -9.65 18.18
C ASP A 20 -2.60 -10.23 16.92
N GLY A 21 -1.92 -9.39 16.14
CA GLY A 21 -1.23 -9.80 14.91
C GLY A 21 -2.15 -10.03 13.71
N ARG A 22 -3.38 -9.52 13.72
CA ARG A 22 -4.30 -9.58 12.56
C ARG A 22 -4.09 -8.38 11.66
N TRP A 23 -4.09 -8.62 10.35
CA TRP A 23 -4.01 -7.55 9.37
C TRP A 23 -5.26 -6.67 9.39
N THR A 24 -5.08 -5.36 9.55
CA THR A 24 -6.17 -4.38 9.51
C THR A 24 -6.02 -3.39 8.36
N GLY A 25 -4.81 -3.26 7.81
CA GLY A 25 -4.52 -2.23 6.83
C GLY A 25 -4.52 -0.81 7.42
N THR A 26 -4.44 -0.66 8.74
CA THR A 26 -4.39 0.64 9.42
C THR A 26 -3.27 0.66 10.45
N PHE A 27 -2.71 1.83 10.74
CA PHE A 27 -1.84 1.97 11.90
C PHE A 27 -2.62 1.75 13.19
N ARG A 28 -1.93 1.23 14.22
CA ARG A 28 -2.45 1.16 15.58
C ARG A 28 -2.65 2.57 16.13
N GLU A 29 -3.62 2.75 17.03
CA GLU A 29 -3.90 4.07 17.64
C GLU A 29 -2.67 4.64 18.37
N ARG A 30 -1.92 3.80 19.07
CA ARG A 30 -0.65 4.17 19.74
C ARG A 30 0.43 4.65 18.76
N ASP A 31 0.45 4.11 17.55
CA ASP A 31 1.41 4.51 16.51
C ASP A 31 0.97 5.81 15.84
N MET A 32 -0.34 5.97 15.61
CA MET A 32 -0.93 7.23 15.14
C MET A 32 -0.63 8.39 16.07
N ALA A 33 -0.64 8.18 17.40
CA ALA A 33 -0.31 9.20 18.38
C ALA A 33 1.14 9.72 18.28
N ARG A 34 2.04 8.98 17.63
CA ARG A 34 3.44 9.35 17.41
C ARG A 34 3.65 10.15 16.12
N ILE A 35 2.60 10.29 15.32
CA ILE A 35 2.64 10.91 13.99
C ILE A 35 2.06 12.32 14.08
N ASP A 36 2.88 13.31 13.75
CA ASP A 36 2.45 14.70 13.65
C ASP A 36 1.67 14.93 12.35
N LEU A 37 0.36 14.71 12.42
CA LEU A 37 -0.55 14.86 11.28
C LEU A 37 -0.65 16.30 10.75
N SER A 38 -0.22 17.31 11.52
CA SER A 38 -0.19 18.70 11.03
C SER A 38 0.81 18.89 9.88
N LYS A 39 1.78 17.98 9.74
CA LYS A 39 2.76 17.97 8.65
C LYS A 39 2.25 17.31 7.37
N ALA A 40 1.00 16.83 7.36
CA ALA A 40 0.43 16.21 6.18
C ALA A 40 0.28 17.21 5.03
N VAL A 41 0.80 16.84 3.86
CA VAL A 41 0.66 17.60 2.61
C VAL A 41 -0.23 16.81 1.67
N TYR A 42 -1.27 17.46 1.16
CA TYR A 42 -2.18 16.85 0.19
C TYR A 42 -1.75 17.14 -1.24
N LEU A 43 -1.54 16.07 -2.00
CA LEU A 43 -1.11 16.11 -3.37
C LEU A 43 -2.33 16.22 -4.29
N THR A 44 -2.60 17.45 -4.75
CA THR A 44 -3.68 17.77 -5.69
C THR A 44 -3.11 18.08 -7.07
N GLY A 45 -3.87 17.80 -8.13
CA GLY A 45 -3.52 18.14 -9.50
C GLY A 45 -4.65 17.80 -10.47
N PRO A 46 -4.65 18.37 -11.70
CA PRO A 46 -5.61 18.01 -12.73
C PRO A 46 -5.44 16.55 -13.20
N ALA A 47 -6.43 16.03 -13.92
CA ALA A 47 -6.34 14.72 -14.55
C ALA A 47 -5.07 14.62 -15.43
N GLY A 48 -4.39 13.47 -15.36
CA GLY A 48 -3.09 13.27 -16.01
C GLY A 48 -1.87 13.65 -15.16
N SER A 49 -2.07 14.26 -13.98
CA SER A 49 -0.98 14.48 -13.03
C SER A 49 -0.42 13.15 -12.49
N ILE A 50 0.89 13.10 -12.29
CA ILE A 50 1.60 11.94 -11.74
C ILE A 50 2.15 12.29 -10.36
N GLN A 51 2.03 11.35 -9.42
CA GLN A 51 2.62 11.45 -8.08
C GLN A 51 3.62 10.33 -7.90
N VAL A 52 4.84 10.67 -7.47
CA VAL A 52 5.89 9.71 -7.18
C VAL A 52 6.29 9.88 -5.73
N HIS A 53 6.26 8.79 -4.96
CA HIS A 53 6.66 8.77 -3.56
C HIS A 53 7.31 7.43 -3.21
N SER A 54 8.16 7.43 -2.18
CA SER A 54 8.66 6.19 -1.59
C SER A 54 7.51 5.41 -0.95
N CYS A 55 7.50 4.09 -1.11
CA CYS A 55 6.52 3.22 -0.43
C CYS A 55 6.60 3.30 1.10
N ARG A 56 7.73 3.74 1.67
CA ARG A 56 7.91 3.96 3.11
C ARG A 56 7.38 5.31 3.61
N THR A 57 7.04 6.23 2.71
CA THR A 57 6.44 7.51 3.12
C THR A 57 5.08 7.22 3.73
N ILE A 58 4.79 7.73 4.93
CA ILE A 58 3.43 7.68 5.50
C ILE A 58 2.49 8.39 4.53
N HIS A 59 1.50 7.65 4.04
CA HIS A 59 0.54 8.15 3.07
C HIS A 59 -0.85 7.59 3.36
N GLY A 60 -1.86 8.33 2.94
CA GLY A 60 -3.26 7.95 3.05
C GLY A 60 -4.10 8.77 2.09
N SER A 61 -5.40 8.52 2.06
CA SER A 61 -6.29 9.31 1.21
C SER A 61 -7.40 9.93 2.04
N ALA A 62 -7.67 11.21 1.80
CA ALA A 62 -8.87 11.84 2.33
C ALA A 62 -10.12 11.13 1.77
N ARG A 63 -11.15 11.04 2.61
CA ARG A 63 -12.47 10.52 2.24
C ARG A 63 -12.95 11.22 0.96
N ASN A 64 -13.53 10.45 0.05
CA ASN A 64 -14.18 11.03 -1.12
C ASN A 64 -15.58 11.50 -0.71
N GLU A 65 -15.78 12.81 -0.64
CA GLU A 65 -17.08 13.42 -0.29
C GLU A 65 -17.92 13.75 -1.53
N SER A 66 -17.43 13.42 -2.72
CA SER A 66 -18.14 13.65 -3.99
C SER A 66 -18.83 12.39 -4.50
N ALA A 67 -19.83 12.57 -5.37
CA ALA A 67 -20.49 11.47 -6.09
C ALA A 67 -19.65 10.89 -7.25
N ARG A 68 -18.49 11.48 -7.55
CA ARG A 68 -17.61 11.04 -8.65
C ARG A 68 -16.58 10.04 -8.13
N SER A 69 -16.40 8.95 -8.85
CA SER A 69 -15.27 8.04 -8.58
C SER A 69 -13.94 8.73 -8.87
N ARG A 70 -12.90 8.33 -8.13
CA ARG A 70 -11.53 8.83 -8.30
C ARG A 70 -10.61 7.66 -8.67
N PRO A 71 -10.65 7.18 -9.92
CA PRO A 71 -9.78 6.09 -10.34
C PRO A 71 -8.32 6.55 -10.30
N LEU A 72 -7.44 5.64 -9.89
CA LEU A 72 -5.99 5.85 -9.85
C LEU A 72 -5.33 4.67 -10.55
N LEU A 73 -4.41 4.96 -11.46
CA LEU A 73 -3.46 3.97 -11.95
C LEU A 73 -2.28 3.93 -10.97
N LEU A 74 -2.07 2.78 -10.35
CA LEU A 74 -0.93 2.55 -9.45
C LEU A 74 0.09 1.70 -10.18
N SER A 75 1.31 2.22 -10.31
CA SER A 75 2.45 1.49 -10.84
C SER A 75 3.55 1.51 -9.79
N THR A 76 3.94 0.34 -9.31
CA THR A 76 5.02 0.16 -8.34
C THR A 76 6.31 -0.17 -9.07
N TYR A 77 7.39 0.44 -8.63
CA TYR A 77 8.73 0.23 -9.16
C TYR A 77 9.67 -0.11 -8.02
N SER A 78 10.58 -1.04 -8.27
CA SER A 78 11.69 -1.37 -7.38
C SER A 78 12.98 -1.42 -8.19
N ALA A 79 14.12 -1.36 -7.50
CA ALA A 79 15.38 -1.70 -8.11
C ALA A 79 15.40 -3.18 -8.53
N ALA A 80 16.13 -3.52 -9.59
CA ALA A 80 16.17 -4.90 -10.12
C ALA A 80 16.80 -5.91 -9.14
N ASP A 81 17.52 -5.43 -8.13
CA ASP A 81 18.13 -6.19 -7.04
C ASP A 81 17.30 -6.20 -5.75
N ALA A 82 16.14 -5.54 -5.74
CA ALA A 82 15.17 -5.57 -4.65
C ALA A 82 14.09 -6.62 -4.94
N PHE A 83 14.24 -7.78 -4.30
CA PHE A 83 13.38 -8.95 -4.51
C PHE A 83 12.27 -9.03 -3.45
N PRO A 84 11.07 -9.50 -3.81
CA PRO A 84 10.03 -9.76 -2.82
C PRO A 84 10.37 -11.01 -1.99
N TYR A 85 10.12 -10.95 -0.67
CA TYR A 85 10.30 -12.09 0.22
C TYR A 85 9.19 -13.13 0.12
N VAL A 86 8.01 -12.72 -0.37
CA VAL A 86 6.85 -13.59 -0.57
C VAL A 86 6.27 -13.39 -1.96
N PRO A 87 5.53 -14.37 -2.52
CA PRO A 87 4.86 -14.20 -3.80
C PRO A 87 3.94 -12.98 -3.82
N TYR A 88 3.95 -12.23 -4.92
CA TYR A 88 3.04 -11.10 -5.09
C TYR A 88 1.62 -11.62 -5.29
N PRO A 89 0.61 -11.13 -4.54
CA PRO A 89 -0.72 -11.74 -4.53
C PRO A 89 -1.51 -11.56 -5.83
N VAL A 90 -1.15 -10.59 -6.67
CA VAL A 90 -1.87 -10.27 -7.91
C VAL A 90 -0.88 -10.23 -9.08
N MET A 91 -0.53 -11.38 -9.61
CA MET A 91 0.39 -11.49 -10.75
C MET A 91 -0.27 -10.96 -12.03
N SER A 92 0.52 -10.31 -12.88
CA SER A 92 0.15 -9.87 -14.23
C SER A 92 1.35 -10.01 -15.17
N GLU A 93 1.14 -9.84 -16.47
CA GLU A 93 2.23 -9.83 -17.46
C GLU A 93 3.27 -8.72 -17.23
N GLN A 94 2.91 -7.68 -16.48
CA GLN A 94 3.81 -6.57 -16.15
C GLN A 94 4.60 -6.81 -14.85
N THR A 95 4.25 -7.85 -14.09
CA THR A 95 4.93 -8.13 -12.82
C THR A 95 6.39 -8.52 -13.07
N PHE A 96 7.32 -7.87 -12.35
CA PHE A 96 8.77 -8.01 -12.50
C PHE A 96 9.35 -7.63 -13.88
N ARG A 97 8.59 -6.92 -14.72
CA ARG A 97 9.11 -6.40 -16.00
C ARG A 97 10.22 -5.38 -15.75
N ILE A 98 11.40 -5.62 -16.33
CA ILE A 98 12.50 -4.65 -16.33
C ILE A 98 12.17 -3.51 -17.31
N VAL A 99 11.89 -2.33 -16.78
CA VAL A 99 11.60 -1.13 -17.58
C VAL A 99 12.87 -0.35 -17.96
N ARG A 100 13.97 -0.54 -17.23
CA ARG A 100 15.28 0.09 -17.47
C ARG A 100 16.39 -0.75 -16.84
N GLY A 101 17.50 -0.92 -17.56
CA GLY A 101 18.67 -1.67 -17.07
C GLY A 101 18.59 -3.16 -17.42
N GLN A 102 19.10 -4.01 -16.53
CA GLN A 102 19.18 -5.46 -16.70
C GLN A 102 18.76 -6.17 -15.40
N PRO A 103 18.32 -7.43 -15.46
CA PRO A 103 18.06 -8.24 -14.27
C PRO A 103 19.29 -8.34 -13.35
N ALA A 104 19.09 -8.22 -12.04
CA ALA A 104 20.17 -8.37 -11.08
C ALA A 104 20.54 -9.83 -10.86
N ARG A 105 21.82 -10.07 -10.56
CA ARG A 105 22.35 -11.41 -10.21
C ARG A 105 22.56 -11.60 -8.71
N ARG A 106 22.40 -10.53 -7.92
CA ARG A 106 22.58 -10.51 -6.47
C ARG A 106 21.49 -9.63 -5.87
N ALA A 107 20.97 -10.04 -4.72
CA ALA A 107 20.02 -9.25 -3.96
C ALA A 107 20.73 -8.13 -3.19
N HIS A 108 20.07 -6.98 -3.10
CA HIS A 108 20.42 -5.92 -2.17
C HIS A 108 19.46 -6.02 -0.98
N LEU A 109 20.02 -6.15 0.22
CA LEU A 109 19.27 -6.24 1.46
C LEU A 109 19.41 -4.94 2.25
N ASP A 110 18.28 -4.36 2.64
CA ASP A 110 18.24 -3.29 3.63
C ASP A 110 18.42 -3.92 5.03
N PRO A 111 19.35 -3.42 5.87
CA PRO A 111 19.52 -3.92 7.23
C PRO A 111 18.34 -3.62 8.16
N GLU A 112 17.44 -2.69 7.80
CA GLU A 112 16.25 -2.39 8.57
C GLU A 112 15.25 -3.57 8.52
N PRO A 113 14.82 -4.12 9.67
CA PRO A 113 13.77 -5.13 9.69
C PRO A 113 12.49 -4.62 9.04
N CYS A 114 12.00 -5.35 8.04
CA CYS A 114 10.75 -5.03 7.36
C CYS A 114 9.67 -6.06 7.74
N PRO A 115 8.50 -5.62 8.24
CA PRO A 115 7.38 -6.52 8.52
C PRO A 115 6.97 -7.29 7.26
N LEU A 116 6.78 -8.61 7.40
CA LEU A 116 6.24 -9.42 6.31
C LEU A 116 4.75 -9.11 6.10
N PRO A 117 4.26 -9.15 4.85
CA PRO A 117 2.83 -9.05 4.62
C PRO A 117 2.10 -10.29 5.15
N PRO A 118 0.76 -10.24 5.27
CA PRO A 118 -0.04 -11.41 5.58
C PRO A 118 0.20 -12.54 4.59
N ASP A 119 0.08 -13.78 5.07
CA ASP A 119 0.10 -14.96 4.21
C ASP A 119 -1.22 -15.08 3.44
N TRP A 120 -1.27 -14.45 2.26
CA TRP A 120 -2.44 -14.45 1.38
C TRP A 120 -2.73 -15.82 0.75
N SER A 121 -1.86 -16.82 0.90
CA SER A 121 -2.15 -18.17 0.41
C SER A 121 -3.20 -18.91 1.26
N LYS A 122 -3.44 -18.42 2.48
CA LYS A 122 -4.40 -18.99 3.43
C LYS A 122 -5.70 -18.19 3.44
N GLY A 123 -6.81 -18.86 3.71
CA GLY A 123 -8.12 -18.21 3.82
C GLY A 123 -8.70 -17.79 2.46
N LYS A 124 -9.22 -16.56 2.35
CA LYS A 124 -9.96 -16.06 1.16
C LYS A 124 -9.06 -15.45 0.07
N GLY A 125 -7.74 -15.57 0.17
CA GLY A 125 -6.82 -14.88 -0.73
C GLY A 125 -6.64 -13.40 -0.40
N TYR A 126 -5.96 -12.68 -1.29
CA TYR A 126 -5.81 -11.23 -1.19
C TYR A 126 -7.14 -10.51 -1.37
N GLN A 127 -7.41 -9.55 -0.48
CA GLN A 127 -8.54 -8.64 -0.58
C GLN A 127 -8.03 -7.20 -0.56
N SER A 128 -8.74 -6.32 -1.26
CA SER A 128 -8.45 -4.88 -1.24
C SER A 128 -8.45 -4.34 0.19
N ILE A 129 -7.57 -3.38 0.47
CA ILE A 129 -7.48 -2.71 1.77
C ILE A 129 -8.82 -2.09 2.21
N PHE A 130 -9.68 -1.71 1.25
CA PHE A 130 -11.01 -1.18 1.55
C PHE A 130 -11.93 -2.19 2.23
N VAL A 131 -11.80 -3.49 1.91
CA VAL A 131 -12.57 -4.56 2.58
C VAL A 131 -12.27 -4.56 4.09
N TRP A 132 -11.00 -4.39 4.44
CA TRP A 132 -10.52 -4.38 5.83
C TRP A 132 -10.84 -3.07 6.55
N GLN A 133 -10.62 -1.93 5.89
CA GLN A 133 -10.77 -0.60 6.49
C GLN A 133 -12.22 -0.13 6.60
N GLN A 134 -13.07 -0.48 5.63
CA GLN A 134 -14.44 0.03 5.53
C GLN A 134 -15.48 -0.96 6.06
N LYS A 135 -15.05 -2.16 6.48
CA LYS A 135 -15.96 -3.27 6.82
C LYS A 135 -17.05 -3.43 5.75
N GLU A 136 -16.67 -3.38 4.46
CA GLU A 136 -17.65 -3.49 3.38
C GLU A 136 -18.47 -4.76 3.60
N ALA A 137 -19.77 -4.59 3.84
CA ALA A 137 -20.70 -5.69 3.86
C ALA A 137 -20.57 -6.38 2.51
N VAL A 138 -20.23 -7.67 2.54
CA VAL A 138 -20.27 -8.53 1.37
C VAL A 138 -21.65 -8.36 0.76
N ALA A 139 -21.76 -7.67 -0.37
CA ALA A 139 -22.97 -7.64 -1.15
C ALA A 139 -23.20 -9.09 -1.58
N THR A 140 -24.19 -9.73 -0.97
CA THR A 140 -24.75 -10.99 -1.44
C THR A 140 -25.25 -10.74 -2.85
N THR A 141 -24.46 -11.12 -3.85
CA THR A 141 -24.92 -11.23 -5.23
C THR A 141 -25.96 -12.33 -5.26
N GLY A 142 -27.24 -11.95 -5.20
CA GLY A 142 -28.34 -12.82 -5.61
C GLY A 142 -28.12 -13.22 -7.06
N GLY A 143 -28.04 -14.53 -7.32
CA GLY A 143 -27.97 -15.06 -8.66
C GLY A 143 -29.27 -14.80 -9.44
N PRO A 144 -29.21 -14.65 -10.76
CA PRO A 144 -30.42 -14.61 -11.58
C PRO A 144 -31.03 -16.01 -11.70
N GLN A 145 -32.37 -16.04 -11.74
CA GLN A 145 -33.17 -17.18 -12.18
C GLN A 145 -32.89 -17.54 -13.64
#